data_AF-A0A2T1EAV9-F1
#
_entry.id   AF-A0A2T1EAV9-F1
#
_cell.length_a   1.000
_cell.length_b   1.000
_cell.length_c   1.000
_cell.angle_alpha   90.00
_cell.angle_beta   90.00
_cell.angle_gamma   90.00
#
_symmetry.space_group_name_H-M   'P 1'
#
loop_
_entity.id
_entity.type
_entity.pdbx_description
1 polymer ?
#
loop_
_entity_poly.entity_id
_entity_poly.type
_entity_poly.pdbx_seq_one_letter_code
_entity_poly.pdbx_strand_id
1 'polypeptide(L)'
;MAINKAAIFVEKPQLWTASLTSQALTRDGVTGSGVLLGTASESGFLVYSVWAIPAGDFTANVLRLFRIVAGGTAKDLLLETSIAAAASTNNTTAIARTAMQLPDVLTPTGSFGLLLSPGDQLYVALGTASGVALRVVLHGGQYQFS
;
A
#
# COMPACT_ATOMS: atom_id res chain seq x y z
N MET A 1 -12.20 -13.53 26.55
CA MET A 1 -12.74 -13.07 25.25
C MET A 1 -12.56 -14.18 24.24
N ALA A 2 -13.63 -14.70 23.65
CA ALA A 2 -13.50 -15.63 22.53
C ALA A 2 -12.92 -14.89 21.33
N ILE A 3 -11.80 -15.37 20.79
CA ILE A 3 -11.27 -14.89 19.50
C ILE A 3 -12.35 -15.16 18.44
N ASN A 4 -12.78 -14.11 17.74
CA ASN A 4 -13.67 -14.25 16.60
C ASN A 4 -12.92 -15.04 15.51
N LYS A 5 -13.42 -16.24 15.20
CA LYS A 5 -12.85 -17.16 14.19
C LYS A 5 -13.59 -17.08 12.84
N ALA A 6 -14.50 -16.11 12.67
CA ALA A 6 -15.24 -15.94 11.43
C ALA A 6 -14.31 -15.64 10.25
N ALA A 7 -14.63 -16.23 9.09
CA ALA A 7 -13.85 -16.07 7.88
C ALA A 7 -14.13 -14.72 7.22
N ILE A 8 -13.04 -14.01 6.90
CA ILE A 8 -13.08 -12.78 6.13
C ILE A 8 -12.87 -13.17 4.67
N PHE A 9 -13.94 -13.10 3.87
CA PHE A 9 -13.86 -13.32 2.43
C PHE A 9 -13.92 -12.00 1.68
N VAL A 10 -13.09 -11.85 0.64
CA VAL A 10 -13.22 -10.74 -0.30
C VAL A 10 -14.38 -11.04 -1.23
N GLU A 11 -15.46 -10.27 -1.13
CA GLU A 11 -16.63 -10.42 -1.99
C GLU A 11 -16.51 -9.62 -3.27
N LYS A 12 -15.87 -8.45 -3.20
CA LYS A 12 -15.72 -7.53 -4.32
C LYS A 12 -14.25 -7.14 -4.47
N PRO A 13 -13.49 -7.85 -5.33
CA PRO A 13 -12.12 -7.50 -5.64
C PRO A 13 -12.05 -6.08 -6.20
N GLN A 14 -11.06 -5.32 -5.75
CA GLN A 14 -10.80 -3.97 -6.22
C GLN A 14 -9.30 -3.75 -6.41
N LEU A 15 -8.98 -2.88 -7.37
CA LEU A 15 -7.64 -2.45 -7.70
C LEU A 15 -7.51 -0.97 -7.36
N TRP A 16 -6.53 -0.62 -6.55
CA TRP A 16 -6.18 0.76 -6.26
C TRP A 16 -4.80 1.09 -6.81
N THR A 17 -4.66 2.24 -7.46
CA THR A 17 -3.40 2.63 -8.08
C THR A 17 -3.08 4.08 -7.80
N ALA A 18 -1.81 4.37 -7.51
CA ALA A 18 -1.29 5.73 -7.38
C ALA A 18 0.02 5.86 -8.14
N SER A 19 0.36 7.07 -8.58
CA SER A 19 1.67 7.40 -9.14
C SER A 19 2.37 8.38 -8.22
N LEU A 20 3.62 8.06 -7.84
CA LEU A 20 4.47 8.89 -7.00
C LEU A 20 5.61 9.43 -7.84
N THR A 21 5.74 10.75 -7.93
CA THR A 21 6.91 11.40 -8.52
C THR A 21 7.67 12.10 -7.40
N SER A 22 7.12 13.19 -6.90
CA SER A 22 7.74 14.02 -5.86
C SER A 22 7.12 13.85 -4.47
N GLN A 23 6.10 13.01 -4.30
CA GLN A 23 5.38 12.85 -3.04
C GLN A 23 6.20 12.01 -2.06
N ALA A 24 7.03 12.70 -1.30
CA ALA A 24 7.77 12.15 -0.18
C ALA A 24 7.16 12.63 1.13
N LEU A 25 7.08 11.71 2.10
CA LEU A 25 6.57 11.98 3.43
C LEU A 25 7.53 11.35 4.44
N THR A 26 7.92 12.08 5.47
CA THR A 26 8.75 11.58 6.55
C THR A 26 8.07 10.42 7.28
N ARG A 27 8.88 9.59 7.96
CA ARG A 27 8.39 8.38 8.62
C ARG A 27 7.33 8.65 9.70
N ASP A 28 7.39 9.80 10.33
CA ASP A 28 6.42 10.28 11.32
C ASP A 28 5.08 10.73 10.71
N GLY A 29 4.95 10.77 9.38
CA GLY A 29 3.75 11.17 8.69
C GLY A 29 3.45 12.67 8.70
N VAL A 30 4.38 13.50 9.22
CA VAL A 30 4.14 14.95 9.45
C VAL A 30 4.69 15.83 8.33
N THR A 31 5.92 15.60 7.89
CA THR A 31 6.60 16.48 6.93
C THR A 31 6.56 15.95 5.52
N GLY A 32 5.99 16.74 4.61
CA GLY A 32 5.88 16.40 3.18
C GLY A 32 4.44 16.06 2.77
N SER A 33 4.29 15.26 1.73
CA SER A 33 2.98 14.86 1.21
C SER A 33 2.98 13.42 0.70
N GLY A 34 1.84 12.75 0.85
CA GLY A 34 1.57 11.45 0.26
C GLY A 34 0.39 11.54 -0.70
N VAL A 35 0.19 10.48 -1.48
CA VAL A 35 -0.94 10.35 -2.42
C VAL A 35 -1.95 9.37 -1.83
N LEU A 36 -3.22 9.71 -1.90
CA LEU A 36 -4.30 8.78 -1.55
C LEU A 36 -4.29 7.61 -2.54
N LEU A 37 -4.13 6.40 -2.01
CA LEU A 37 -4.21 5.17 -2.78
C LEU A 37 -5.66 4.68 -2.86
N GLY A 38 -6.39 4.76 -1.76
CA GLY A 38 -7.82 4.45 -1.72
C GLY A 38 -8.43 4.61 -0.34
N THR A 39 -9.77 4.53 -0.31
CA THR A 39 -10.58 4.64 0.91
C THR A 39 -11.39 3.36 1.07
N ALA A 40 -11.30 2.75 2.25
CA ALA A 40 -12.08 1.57 2.60
C ALA A 40 -13.58 1.90 2.63
N SER A 41 -14.39 1.02 2.05
CA SER A 41 -15.85 1.17 2.02
C SER A 41 -16.49 0.98 3.39
N GLU A 42 -17.81 1.09 3.48
CA GLU A 42 -18.57 0.87 4.73
C GLU A 42 -18.38 -0.54 5.32
N SER A 43 -18.03 -1.54 4.50
CA SER A 43 -17.75 -2.91 4.97
C SER A 43 -16.27 -3.12 5.34
N GLY A 44 -15.43 -2.10 5.19
CA GLY A 44 -13.97 -2.23 5.32
C GLY A 44 -13.30 -2.67 4.00
N PHE A 45 -12.03 -3.05 4.11
CA PHE A 45 -11.24 -3.52 2.97
C PHE A 45 -10.10 -4.43 3.41
N LEU A 46 -9.89 -5.55 2.70
CA LEU A 46 -8.76 -6.45 2.93
C LEU A 46 -7.76 -6.29 1.79
N VAL A 47 -6.53 -5.91 2.13
CA VAL A 47 -5.41 -5.80 1.20
C VAL A 47 -4.63 -7.11 1.19
N TYR A 48 -4.40 -7.69 0.02
CA TYR A 48 -3.63 -8.94 -0.12
C TYR A 48 -2.33 -8.78 -0.90
N SER A 49 -2.14 -7.70 -1.67
CA SER A 49 -0.82 -7.39 -2.22
C SER A 49 -0.64 -5.91 -2.52
N VAL A 50 0.60 -5.44 -2.42
CA VAL A 50 1.02 -4.10 -2.82
C VAL A 50 2.31 -4.21 -3.62
N TRP A 51 2.32 -3.59 -4.80
CA TRP A 51 3.43 -3.62 -5.75
C TRP A 51 3.89 -2.20 -6.06
N ALA A 52 5.20 -2.01 -6.10
CA ALA A 52 5.86 -0.82 -6.59
C ALA A 52 6.47 -1.13 -7.96
N ILE A 53 6.15 -0.32 -8.96
CA ILE A 53 6.55 -0.51 -10.35
C ILE A 53 7.19 0.79 -10.85
N PRO A 54 8.52 0.85 -10.98
CA PRO A 54 9.19 2.01 -11.56
C PRO A 54 8.83 2.17 -13.03
N ALA A 55 8.57 3.41 -13.46
CA ALA A 55 8.26 3.72 -14.86
C ALA A 55 9.51 3.96 -15.73
N GLY A 56 10.71 3.89 -15.14
CA GLY A 56 11.99 4.11 -15.78
C GLY A 56 13.12 3.98 -14.76
N ASP A 57 14.30 4.51 -15.10
CA ASP A 57 15.47 4.49 -14.24
C ASP A 57 15.14 5.07 -12.86
N PHE A 58 15.29 4.25 -11.84
CA PHE A 58 14.86 4.55 -10.50
C PHE A 58 16.05 4.49 -9.57
N THR A 59 16.31 5.60 -8.88
CA THR A 59 17.29 5.62 -7.80
C THR A 59 16.73 4.87 -6.58
N ALA A 60 17.59 4.21 -5.82
CA ALA A 60 17.17 3.52 -4.61
C ALA A 60 16.35 4.44 -3.71
N ASN A 61 15.22 3.92 -3.21
CA ASN A 61 14.29 4.70 -2.41
C ASN A 61 13.57 3.79 -1.41
N VAL A 62 12.64 4.37 -0.67
CA VAL A 62 11.79 3.68 0.29
C VAL A 62 10.34 3.97 -0.08
N LEU A 63 9.49 2.96 -0.08
CA LEU A 63 8.05 3.13 -0.19
C LEU A 63 7.42 3.02 1.19
N ARG A 64 6.60 4.00 1.55
CA ARG A 64 5.87 4.06 2.82
C ARG A 64 4.38 3.99 2.58
N LEU A 65 3.71 3.13 3.32
CA LEU A 65 2.25 3.03 3.36
C LEU A 65 1.76 3.58 4.70
N PHE A 66 0.85 4.54 4.64
CA PHE A 66 0.24 5.19 5.78
C PHE A 66 -1.26 4.93 5.82
N ARG A 67 -1.83 4.92 7.03
CA ARG A 67 -3.27 4.90 7.28
C ARG A 67 -3.71 6.19 7.94
N ILE A 68 -4.85 6.70 7.49
CA ILE A 68 -5.64 7.67 8.26
C ILE A 68 -6.90 6.93 8.68
N VAL A 69 -7.13 6.85 9.98
CA VAL A 69 -8.36 6.24 10.53
C VAL A 69 -9.57 7.11 10.16
N ALA A 70 -10.72 6.49 9.93
CA ALA A 70 -11.96 7.21 9.62
C ALA A 70 -12.23 8.37 10.61
N GLY A 71 -12.42 9.58 10.07
CA GLY A 71 -12.64 10.81 10.86
C GLY A 71 -11.38 11.41 11.50
N GLY A 72 -10.23 10.75 11.38
CA GLY A 72 -8.94 11.26 11.84
C GLY A 72 -8.21 12.09 10.77
N THR A 73 -7.08 12.66 11.18
CA THR A 73 -6.18 13.45 10.29
C THR A 73 -4.72 13.00 10.36
N ALA A 74 -4.36 12.22 11.38
CA ALA A 74 -3.02 11.68 11.56
C ALA A 74 -2.72 10.60 10.51
N LYS A 75 -1.51 10.63 9.95
CA LYS A 75 -1.00 9.62 9.02
C LYS A 75 -0.12 8.64 9.78
N ASP A 76 -0.70 7.52 10.20
CA ASP A 76 0.02 6.47 10.91
C ASP A 76 0.78 5.59 9.93
N LEU A 77 2.09 5.44 10.10
CA LEU A 77 2.89 4.55 9.27
C LEU A 77 2.50 3.09 9.55
N LEU A 78 2.09 2.37 8.51
CA LEU A 78 1.79 0.95 8.60
C LEU A 78 2.96 0.08 8.18
N LEU A 79 3.51 0.37 7.00
CA LEU A 79 4.53 -0.46 6.37
C LEU A 79 5.54 0.41 5.63
N GLU A 80 6.76 -0.10 5.56
CA GLU A 80 7.85 0.50 4.82
C GLU A 80 8.64 -0.60 4.10
N THR A 81 9.03 -0.37 2.86
CA THR A 81 9.88 -1.31 2.12
C THR A 81 10.92 -0.58 1.28
N SER A 82 12.11 -1.14 1.17
CA SER A 82 13.15 -0.60 0.31
C SER A 82 12.89 -0.98 -1.15
N ILE A 83 13.08 -0.02 -2.03
CA ILE A 83 13.08 -0.21 -3.47
C ILE A 83 14.52 -0.09 -3.93
N ALA A 84 15.05 -1.18 -4.49
CA ALA A 84 16.39 -1.18 -5.04
C ALA A 84 16.49 -0.22 -6.24
N ALA A 85 17.68 0.32 -6.46
CA ALA A 85 17.93 1.06 -7.68
C ALA A 85 17.75 0.14 -8.90
N ALA A 86 17.14 0.66 -9.95
CA ALA A 86 17.02 -0.02 -11.22
C ALA A 86 17.45 0.95 -12.32
N ALA A 87 18.34 0.50 -13.18
CA ALA A 87 18.73 1.23 -14.38
C ALA A 87 18.53 0.31 -15.58
N SER A 88 17.86 0.81 -16.60
CA SER A 88 17.63 0.10 -17.84
C SER A 88 18.59 0.64 -18.90
N THR A 89 19.47 -0.21 -19.42
CA THR A 89 20.40 0.20 -20.49
C THR A 89 19.74 0.26 -21.87
N ASN A 90 18.49 -0.20 -22.00
CA ASN A 90 17.69 -0.16 -23.22
C ASN A 90 16.18 -0.20 -22.91
N ASN A 91 15.32 0.13 -23.87
CA ASN A 91 13.85 0.10 -23.69
C ASN A 91 13.25 -1.31 -23.58
N THR A 92 14.07 -2.35 -23.67
CA THR A 92 13.65 -3.77 -23.65
C THR A 92 13.91 -4.47 -22.33
N THR A 93 14.68 -3.87 -21.41
CA THR A 93 14.94 -4.48 -20.10
C THR A 93 13.77 -4.16 -19.17
N ALA A 94 13.02 -5.19 -18.79
CA ALA A 94 11.93 -5.04 -17.84
C ALA A 94 12.49 -4.66 -16.46
N ILE A 95 12.03 -3.53 -15.91
CA ILE A 95 12.35 -3.17 -14.53
C ILE A 95 11.49 -4.03 -13.61
N ALA A 96 12.14 -4.76 -12.71
CA ALA A 96 11.45 -5.64 -11.78
C ALA A 96 10.52 -4.86 -10.84
N ARG A 97 9.29 -5.35 -10.65
CA ARG A 97 8.39 -4.85 -9.62
C ARG A 97 8.88 -5.25 -8.23
N THR A 98 8.72 -4.37 -7.25
CA THR A 98 9.01 -4.65 -5.84
C THR A 98 7.72 -4.95 -5.09
N ALA A 99 7.66 -6.08 -4.37
CA ALA A 99 6.54 -6.42 -3.50
C ALA A 99 6.75 -5.79 -2.12
N MET A 100 5.72 -5.17 -1.55
CA MET A 100 5.72 -4.86 -0.12
C MET A 100 5.29 -6.11 0.64
N GLN A 101 6.07 -6.51 1.64
CA GLN A 101 5.72 -7.58 2.55
C GLN A 101 4.59 -7.11 3.46
N LEU A 102 3.43 -7.74 3.36
CA LEU A 102 2.27 -7.44 4.20
C LEU A 102 2.38 -8.22 5.51
N PRO A 103 1.83 -7.69 6.62
CA PRO A 103 1.77 -8.42 7.87
C PRO A 103 0.86 -9.64 7.72
N ASP A 104 1.17 -10.67 8.50
CA ASP A 104 0.37 -11.87 8.59
C ASP A 104 -0.90 -11.60 9.40
N VAL A 105 -2.02 -11.31 8.73
CA VAL A 105 -3.35 -11.39 9.36
C VAL A 105 -3.87 -12.81 9.23
N LEU A 106 -4.13 -13.45 10.38
CA LEU A 106 -4.78 -14.76 10.43
C LEU A 106 -6.18 -14.67 9.81
N THR A 107 -6.31 -15.19 8.58
CA THR A 107 -7.62 -15.49 7.97
C THR A 107 -7.85 -17.01 8.03
N PRO A 108 -9.09 -17.51 7.94
CA PRO A 108 -9.34 -18.96 8.00
C PRO A 108 -8.77 -19.78 6.85
N THR A 109 -8.26 -19.14 5.79
CA THR A 109 -7.58 -19.82 4.67
C THR A 109 -6.05 -19.70 4.73
N GLY A 110 -5.52 -18.99 5.74
CA GLY A 110 -4.10 -18.77 5.98
C GLY A 110 -3.78 -17.35 6.46
N SER A 111 -2.50 -17.08 6.74
CA SER A 111 -2.03 -15.77 7.22
C SER A 111 -1.65 -14.85 6.06
N PHE A 112 -2.51 -13.92 5.67
CA PHE A 112 -2.16 -12.92 4.66
C PHE A 112 -3.04 -11.68 4.73
N GLY A 113 -2.42 -10.49 4.82
CA GLY A 113 -3.02 -9.23 4.38
C GLY A 113 -3.07 -8.11 5.41
N LEU A 114 -3.46 -6.92 4.97
CA LEU A 114 -3.70 -5.75 5.83
C LEU A 114 -5.21 -5.46 5.84
N LEU A 115 -5.82 -5.50 7.03
CA LEU A 115 -7.24 -5.20 7.22
C LEU A 115 -7.45 -3.72 7.50
N LEU A 116 -8.37 -3.11 6.76
CA LEU A 116 -8.82 -1.74 6.94
C LEU A 116 -10.25 -1.74 7.47
N SER A 117 -10.47 -0.97 8.53
CA SER A 117 -11.78 -0.65 9.08
C SER A 117 -12.56 0.24 8.12
N PRO A 118 -13.90 0.27 8.25
CA PRO A 118 -14.74 1.14 7.44
C PRO A 118 -14.29 2.61 7.47
N GLY A 119 -14.16 3.22 6.29
CA GLY A 119 -13.79 4.64 6.14
C GLY A 119 -12.30 4.97 6.33
N ASP A 120 -11.45 3.99 6.64
CA ASP A 120 -10.00 4.22 6.65
C ASP A 120 -9.48 4.62 5.28
N GLN A 121 -8.47 5.48 5.25
CA GLN A 121 -7.79 5.88 4.03
C GLN A 121 -6.37 5.34 4.02
N LEU A 122 -5.94 4.77 2.90
CA LEU A 122 -4.55 4.42 2.67
C LEU A 122 -3.86 5.47 1.81
N TYR A 123 -2.73 5.96 2.31
CA TYR A 123 -1.85 6.86 1.59
C TYR A 123 -0.52 6.17 1.32
N VAL A 124 0.11 6.55 0.23
CA VAL A 124 1.43 6.07 -0.13
C VAL A 124 2.35 7.25 -0.41
N ALA A 125 3.61 7.13 -0.01
CA ALA A 125 4.62 8.15 -0.21
C ALA A 125 6.01 7.53 -0.36
N LEU A 126 6.93 8.30 -0.95
CA LEU A 126 8.34 7.94 -1.04
C LEU A 126 9.10 8.36 0.22
N GLY A 127 10.23 7.69 0.44
CA GLY A 127 11.22 8.03 1.45
C GLY A 127 11.88 9.38 1.19
N THR A 128 12.13 9.64 -0.08
CA THR A 128 12.74 10.85 -0.64
C THR A 128 12.13 11.09 -2.01
N ALA A 129 12.01 12.35 -2.45
CA ALA A 129 11.45 12.63 -3.77
C ALA A 129 12.30 11.96 -4.86
N SER A 130 11.63 11.32 -5.83
CA SER A 130 12.28 10.75 -7.00
C SER A 130 11.99 11.62 -8.22
N GLY A 131 12.97 11.81 -9.10
CA GLY A 131 12.73 12.46 -10.40
C GLY A 131 11.87 11.60 -11.34
N VAL A 132 11.67 10.32 -11.02
CA VAL A 132 11.01 9.33 -11.86
C VAL A 132 9.76 8.78 -11.19
N ALA A 133 8.70 8.61 -11.99
CA ALA A 133 7.42 8.10 -11.52
C ALA A 133 7.53 6.64 -11.06
N LEU A 134 7.08 6.38 -9.84
CA LEU A 134 6.82 5.06 -9.29
C LEU A 134 5.32 4.82 -9.26
N ARG A 135 4.83 3.82 -9.99
CA ARG A 135 3.44 3.40 -9.90
C ARG A 135 3.29 2.40 -8.76
N VAL A 136 2.36 2.67 -7.86
CA VAL A 136 1.96 1.77 -6.77
C VAL A 136 0.64 1.14 -7.15
N VAL A 137 0.57 -0.19 -7.05
CA VAL A 137 -0.62 -0.97 -7.32
C VAL A 137 -0.95 -1.81 -6.11
N LEU A 138 -2.15 -1.63 -5.57
CA LEU A 138 -2.68 -2.38 -4.45
C LEU A 138 -3.84 -3.23 -4.94
N HIS A 139 -3.79 -4.52 -4.59
CA HIS A 139 -4.87 -5.45 -4.81
C HIS A 139 -5.50 -5.81 -3.47
N GLY A 140 -6.83 -5.73 -3.45
CA GLY A 140 -7.61 -6.04 -2.28
C GLY A 140 -9.07 -6.25 -2.64
N GLY A 141 -9.94 -6.09 -1.66
CA GLY A 141 -11.35 -5.95 -1.91
C GLY A 141 -12.17 -5.79 -0.65
N GLN A 142 -13.45 -5.50 -0.85
CA GLN A 142 -14.41 -5.39 0.25
C GLN A 142 -14.64 -6.77 0.85
N TYR A 143 -14.76 -6.83 2.17
CA TYR A 143 -15.06 -8.06 2.89
C TYR A 143 -16.34 -7.91 3.71
N GLN A 144 -17.02 -9.02 3.97
CA GLN A 144 -18.07 -9.08 4.99
C GLN A 144 -17.60 -10.00 6.13
N PHE A 145 -17.88 -9.58 7.37
CA PHE A 145 -17.83 -10.50 8.51
C PHE A 145 -19.15 -11.27 8.54
N SER A 146 -19.10 -12.58 8.28
CA SER A 146 -20.24 -13.47 8.49
C SER A 146 -20.40 -13.84 9.96
#